data_AF-A0A1M6TCN2-F1
#
_entry.id   AF-A0A1M6TCN2-F1
#
_cell.length_a   1.000
_cell.length_b   1.000
_cell.length_c   1.000
_cell.angle_alpha   90.00
_cell.angle_beta   90.00
_cell.angle_gamma   90.00
#
_symmetry.space_group_name_H-M   'P 1'
#
loop_
_entity.id
_entity.type
_entity.pdbx_description
1 polymer ?
#
loop_
_entity_poly.entity_id
_entity_poly.type
_entity_poly.pdbx_seq_one_letter_code
_entity_poly.pdbx_strand_id
1 'polypeptide(L)'
;MKKVLLSLMLLTIMSIRGQISKDFGKEIKALLEAEAPDLMMNEFKSEYASTFYRTNLKLEGFEINYIVSAIIGNVLSAKYINKGDENIMESISIRLNTMSYLIYDSKYDPERFKLDDNTLRKILVKSNTTGKTLLVITLSQSDEIYFRFVRI
;
A
#
# COMPACT_ATOMS: atom_id res chain seq x y z
N MET A 1 -28.52 40.42 -29.69
CA MET A 1 -28.44 39.89 -28.32
C MET A 1 -28.33 38.36 -28.38
N LYS A 2 -27.14 37.80 -28.16
CA LYS A 2 -26.96 36.35 -27.94
C LYS A 2 -26.36 36.17 -26.55
N LYS A 3 -27.20 35.83 -25.57
CA LYS A 3 -26.79 35.52 -24.21
C LYS A 3 -26.44 34.03 -24.13
N VAL A 4 -25.20 33.78 -23.74
CA VAL A 4 -24.74 32.79 -22.75
C VAL A 4 -25.51 31.46 -22.70
N LEU A 5 -24.84 30.40 -23.15
CA LEU A 5 -24.95 29.08 -22.51
C LEU A 5 -23.59 28.39 -22.57
N LEU A 6 -22.63 29.01 -21.89
CA LEU A 6 -21.31 28.46 -21.58
C LEU A 6 -21.29 28.22 -20.07
N SER A 7 -22.03 27.21 -19.60
CA SER A 7 -21.96 26.74 -18.22
C SER A 7 -22.55 25.34 -18.14
N LEU A 8 -21.92 24.49 -17.33
CA LEU A 8 -22.37 23.15 -16.91
C LEU A 8 -21.99 21.92 -17.75
N MET A 9 -20.81 21.91 -18.38
CA MET A 9 -20.10 20.63 -18.66
C MET A 9 -18.67 20.64 -18.10
N LEU A 10 -18.54 21.20 -16.89
CA LEU A 10 -17.28 21.24 -16.15
C LEU A 10 -17.45 20.63 -14.76
N LEU A 11 -18.05 19.44 -14.64
CA LEU A 11 -18.08 18.75 -13.34
C LEU A 11 -18.31 17.23 -13.38
N THR A 12 -17.71 16.48 -14.32
CA THR A 12 -17.44 15.04 -14.09
C THR A 12 -16.26 14.59 -14.95
N ILE A 13 -15.13 15.28 -14.89
CA ILE A 13 -13.88 14.52 -14.91
C ILE A 13 -13.81 13.93 -13.51
N MET A 14 -14.59 12.86 -13.27
CA MET A 14 -14.33 11.95 -12.16
C MET A 14 -12.89 11.54 -12.39
N SER A 15 -12.00 12.18 -11.66
CA SER A 15 -10.62 11.80 -11.67
C SER A 15 -10.67 10.36 -11.18
N ILE A 16 -10.41 9.41 -12.05
CA ILE A 16 -10.05 8.04 -11.70
C ILE A 16 -8.67 8.15 -11.03
N ARG A 17 -8.61 8.86 -9.90
CA ARG A 17 -7.51 8.81 -8.95
C ARG A 17 -7.75 7.51 -8.22
N GLY A 18 -6.80 6.58 -8.31
CA GLY A 18 -6.88 5.27 -7.67
C GLY A 18 -7.50 5.40 -6.29
N GLN A 19 -8.69 4.86 -6.15
CA GLN A 19 -9.46 5.02 -4.95
C GLN A 19 -8.97 3.95 -3.98
N ILE A 20 -8.53 4.38 -2.79
CA ILE A 20 -8.33 3.45 -1.69
C ILE A 20 -9.71 2.89 -1.33
N SER A 21 -9.82 1.57 -1.32
CA SER A 21 -11.06 0.85 -1.02
C SER A 21 -11.72 1.35 0.26
N LYS A 22 -13.06 1.32 0.29
CA LYS A 22 -13.83 1.53 1.52
C LYS A 22 -13.58 0.41 2.56
N ASP A 23 -13.20 -0.77 2.09
CA ASP A 23 -12.92 -1.97 2.89
C ASP A 23 -11.40 -2.17 3.12
N PHE A 24 -10.58 -1.15 2.85
CA PHE A 24 -9.12 -1.20 2.92
C PHE A 24 -8.56 -1.84 4.20
N GLY A 25 -9.15 -1.56 5.38
CA GLY A 25 -8.71 -2.17 6.63
C GLY A 25 -8.89 -3.70 6.67
N LYS A 26 -9.97 -4.22 6.07
CA LYS A 26 -10.19 -5.68 5.93
C LYS A 26 -9.21 -6.29 4.93
N GLU A 27 -8.95 -5.61 3.82
CA GLU A 27 -8.00 -6.04 2.79
C GLU A 27 -6.58 -6.16 3.36
N ILE A 28 -6.13 -5.14 4.11
CA ILE A 28 -4.84 -5.17 4.80
C ILE A 28 -4.79 -6.28 5.84
N LYS A 29 -5.86 -6.47 6.62
CA LYS A 29 -5.93 -7.55 7.61
C LYS A 29 -5.81 -8.91 6.93
N ALA A 30 -6.53 -9.14 5.84
CA ALA A 30 -6.44 -10.40 5.08
C ALA A 30 -5.02 -10.66 4.58
N LEU A 31 -4.32 -9.64 4.06
CA LEU A 31 -2.93 -9.77 3.60
C LEU A 31 -1.94 -10.03 4.76
N LEU A 32 -2.19 -9.44 5.93
CA LEU A 32 -1.38 -9.66 7.13
C LEU A 32 -1.53 -11.09 7.67
N GLU A 33 -2.74 -11.65 7.61
CA GLU A 33 -3.09 -12.95 8.18
C GLU A 33 -2.94 -14.12 7.19
N ALA A 34 -2.80 -13.84 5.88
CA ALA A 34 -2.69 -14.87 4.84
C ALA A 34 -1.51 -15.81 5.07
N GLU A 35 -1.67 -17.10 4.81
CA GLU A 35 -0.55 -18.04 4.83
C GLU A 35 0.15 -18.09 3.46
N ALA A 36 1.37 -18.64 3.40
CA ALA A 36 2.10 -18.72 2.14
C ALA A 36 1.31 -19.42 1.01
N PRO A 37 0.57 -20.52 1.26
CA PRO A 37 -0.25 -21.16 0.22
C PRO A 37 -1.32 -20.25 -0.38
N ASP A 38 -1.93 -19.35 0.42
CA ASP A 38 -2.96 -18.41 -0.05
C ASP A 38 -2.38 -17.32 -0.98
N LEU A 39 -1.06 -17.11 -0.91
CA LEU A 39 -0.34 -16.12 -1.69
C LEU A 39 0.25 -16.70 -2.99
N MET A 40 0.39 -18.03 -3.09
CA MET A 40 1.07 -18.74 -4.18
C MET A 40 0.11 -19.27 -5.27
N MET A 41 -0.68 -18.40 -5.91
CA MET A 41 -1.71 -18.88 -6.85
C MET A 41 -1.26 -19.05 -8.29
N ASN A 42 -0.72 -18.00 -8.92
CA ASN A 42 -0.21 -18.11 -10.28
C ASN A 42 1.28 -17.80 -10.29
N GLU A 43 2.08 -18.85 -10.45
CA GLU A 43 3.51 -18.71 -10.69
C GLU A 43 3.73 -18.03 -12.04
N PHE A 44 4.56 -17.00 -12.06
CA PHE A 44 5.14 -16.48 -13.29
C PHE A 44 6.66 -16.48 -13.14
N LYS A 45 7.32 -17.14 -14.10
CA LYS A 45 8.77 -17.28 -14.08
C LYS A 45 9.43 -15.92 -14.27
N SER A 46 10.33 -15.62 -13.35
CA SER A 46 11.34 -14.58 -13.53
C SER A 46 12.62 -15.23 -14.02
N GLU A 47 13.42 -14.50 -14.78
CA GLU A 47 14.73 -14.94 -15.27
C GLU A 47 15.77 -15.10 -14.14
N TYR A 48 15.41 -14.70 -12.91
CA TYR A 48 16.27 -14.76 -11.72
C TYR A 48 15.92 -15.95 -10.81
N ALA A 49 16.79 -16.27 -9.84
CA ALA A 49 16.63 -17.35 -8.84
C ALA A 49 15.49 -17.11 -7.82
N SER A 50 14.41 -16.45 -8.24
CA SER A 50 13.25 -16.08 -7.45
C SER A 50 11.98 -16.49 -8.19
N THR A 51 11.07 -17.14 -7.50
CA THR A 51 9.75 -17.48 -8.02
C THR A 51 8.77 -16.39 -7.62
N PHE A 52 8.05 -15.84 -8.59
CA PHE A 52 7.06 -14.81 -8.36
C PHE A 52 5.66 -15.41 -8.46
N TYR A 53 4.80 -15.05 -7.53
CA TYR A 53 3.42 -15.48 -7.47
C TYR A 53 2.50 -14.27 -7.47
N ARG A 54 1.42 -14.37 -8.25
CA ARG A 54 0.24 -13.54 -8.04
C ARG A 54 -0.64 -14.16 -6.97
N THR A 55 -1.19 -13.33 -6.08
CA THR A 55 -2.18 -13.71 -5.08
C THR A 55 -3.60 -13.45 -5.58
N ASN A 56 -4.59 -14.18 -5.04
CA ASN A 56 -6.00 -13.87 -5.22
C ASN A 56 -6.51 -12.79 -4.26
N LEU A 57 -5.73 -12.44 -3.24
CA LEU A 57 -6.07 -11.34 -2.35
C LEU A 57 -5.99 -10.03 -3.12
N LYS A 58 -6.89 -9.11 -2.79
CA LYS A 58 -7.02 -7.82 -3.46
C LYS A 58 -6.77 -6.70 -2.47
N LEU A 59 -6.17 -5.64 -2.99
CA LEU A 59 -6.01 -4.35 -2.33
C LEU A 59 -6.29 -3.31 -3.41
N GLU A 60 -7.45 -2.66 -3.34
CA GLU A 60 -7.91 -1.82 -4.44
C GLU A 60 -6.94 -0.67 -4.72
N GLY A 61 -6.55 -0.50 -5.98
CA GLY A 61 -5.54 0.48 -6.39
C GLY A 61 -4.09 0.02 -6.24
N PHE A 62 -3.85 -1.24 -5.87
CA PHE A 62 -2.51 -1.78 -5.69
C PHE A 62 -2.27 -3.05 -6.51
N GLU A 63 -1.07 -3.17 -7.06
CA GLU A 63 -0.53 -4.42 -7.58
C GLU A 63 0.16 -5.18 -6.45
N ILE A 64 -0.25 -6.42 -6.21
CA ILE A 64 0.28 -7.25 -5.12
C ILE A 64 1.18 -8.33 -5.70
N ASN A 65 2.38 -8.45 -5.12
CA ASN A 65 3.38 -9.42 -5.52
C ASN A 65 3.84 -10.22 -4.30
N TYR A 66 3.87 -11.54 -4.45
CA TYR A 66 4.50 -12.44 -3.49
C TYR A 66 5.71 -13.12 -4.12
N ILE A 67 6.88 -12.91 -3.54
CA ILE A 67 8.15 -13.42 -4.04
C ILE A 67 8.65 -14.47 -3.08
N VAL A 68 9.07 -15.62 -3.60
CA VAL A 68 9.71 -16.69 -2.85
C VAL A 68 11.09 -16.86 -3.44
N SER A 69 12.11 -16.62 -2.62
CA SER A 69 13.50 -16.68 -3.05
C SER A 69 14.37 -17.31 -1.97
N ALA A 70 15.32 -18.14 -2.40
CA ALA A 70 16.32 -18.69 -1.51
C ALA A 70 17.30 -17.61 -0.99
N ILE A 71 17.40 -16.46 -1.66
CA ILE A 71 18.36 -15.39 -1.34
C ILE A 71 17.71 -14.33 -0.45
N ILE A 72 16.55 -13.81 -0.88
CA ILE A 72 15.87 -12.69 -0.19
C ILE A 72 14.73 -13.15 0.74
N GLY A 73 14.46 -14.46 0.79
CA GLY A 73 13.35 -15.03 1.54
C GLY A 73 11.98 -14.80 0.89
N ASN A 74 10.94 -14.88 1.72
CA ASN A 74 9.56 -14.69 1.29
C ASN A 74 9.14 -13.23 1.49
N VAL A 75 8.74 -12.56 0.41
CA VAL A 75 8.39 -11.13 0.43
C VAL A 75 6.99 -10.95 -0.14
N LEU A 76 6.06 -10.52 0.71
CA LEU A 76 4.76 -10.01 0.26
C LEU A 76 4.83 -8.48 0.19
N SER A 77 4.42 -7.94 -0.94
CA SER A 77 4.42 -6.50 -1.17
C SER A 77 3.26 -6.03 -2.01
N ALA A 78 2.90 -4.77 -1.85
CA ALA A 78 1.91 -4.11 -2.71
C ALA A 78 2.45 -2.76 -3.19
N LYS A 79 2.29 -2.46 -4.47
CA LYS A 79 2.67 -1.18 -5.08
C LYS A 79 1.43 -0.46 -5.55
N TYR A 80 1.29 0.81 -5.19
CA TYR A 80 0.17 1.61 -5.69
C TYR A 80 0.31 1.79 -7.20
N ILE A 81 -0.76 1.51 -7.96
CA ILE A 81 -0.69 1.43 -9.43
C ILE A 81 -0.55 2.80 -10.09
N ASN A 82 -0.89 3.87 -9.36
CA ASN A 82 -0.80 5.25 -9.83
C ASN A 82 0.35 5.97 -9.14
N LYS A 83 0.65 7.17 -9.62
CA LYS A 83 1.49 8.12 -8.92
C LYS A 83 0.90 8.41 -7.53
N GLY A 84 1.68 8.18 -6.49
CA GLY A 84 1.35 8.50 -5.11
C GLY A 84 1.52 9.98 -4.81
N ASP A 85 0.92 10.42 -3.71
CA ASP A 85 1.13 11.75 -3.14
C ASP A 85 0.77 11.74 -1.64
N GLU A 86 0.98 12.87 -0.97
CA GLU A 86 0.64 13.05 0.45
C GLU A 86 -0.86 12.88 0.76
N ASN A 87 -1.76 13.16 -0.19
CA ASN A 87 -3.21 13.00 0.02
C ASN A 87 -3.60 11.52 0.02
N ILE A 88 -2.98 10.71 -0.85
CA ILE A 88 -3.14 9.26 -0.84
C ILE A 88 -2.58 8.68 0.45
N MET A 89 -1.38 9.11 0.88
CA MET A 89 -0.81 8.69 2.16
C MET A 89 -1.67 9.08 3.36
N GLU A 90 -2.28 10.26 3.34
CA GLU A 90 -3.21 10.68 4.38
C GLU A 90 -4.45 9.80 4.43
N SER A 91 -5.01 9.49 3.27
CA SER A 91 -6.16 8.60 3.14
C SER A 91 -5.83 7.19 3.65
N ILE A 92 -4.63 6.67 3.35
CA ILE A 92 -4.14 5.40 3.89
C ILE A 92 -4.05 5.48 5.41
N SER A 93 -3.41 6.51 5.97
CA SER A 93 -3.23 6.70 7.41
C SER A 93 -4.58 6.72 8.14
N ILE A 94 -5.56 7.49 7.65
CA ILE A 94 -6.92 7.54 8.21
C ILE A 94 -7.60 6.16 8.17
N ARG A 95 -7.49 5.43 7.06
CA ARG A 95 -8.11 4.10 6.94
C ARG A 95 -7.46 3.09 7.89
N LEU A 96 -6.14 3.14 8.07
CA LEU A 96 -5.42 2.26 9.00
C LEU A 96 -5.79 2.52 10.47
N ASN A 97 -6.04 3.78 10.84
CA ASN A 97 -6.46 4.14 12.20
C ASN A 97 -7.81 3.53 12.63
N THR A 98 -8.57 2.95 11.69
CA THR A 98 -9.80 2.20 12.01
C THR A 98 -9.55 0.75 12.42
N MET A 99 -8.30 0.29 12.32
CA MET A 99 -7.90 -1.09 12.61
C MET A 99 -7.37 -1.21 14.05
N SER A 100 -7.48 -2.41 14.63
CA SER A 100 -6.93 -2.72 15.97
C SER A 100 -5.42 -3.01 15.91
N TYR A 101 -4.63 -2.05 15.43
CA TYR A 101 -3.16 -2.09 15.38
C TYR A 101 -2.56 -0.78 15.89
N LEU A 102 -1.28 -0.80 16.28
CA LEU A 102 -0.54 0.43 16.58
C LEU A 102 -0.08 1.04 15.27
N ILE A 103 -0.53 2.26 14.97
CA ILE A 103 -0.15 2.99 13.77
C ILE A 103 0.80 4.12 14.16
N TYR A 104 1.98 4.14 13.56
CA TYR A 104 2.93 5.23 13.68
C TYR A 104 3.15 5.83 12.30
N ASP A 105 3.14 7.15 12.20
CA ASP A 105 3.27 7.88 10.93
C ASP A 105 4.34 8.96 11.07
N SER A 106 5.33 8.96 10.18
CA SER A 106 6.46 9.90 10.22
C SER A 106 6.01 11.35 10.06
N LYS A 107 4.83 11.60 9.51
CA LYS A 107 4.24 12.95 9.44
C LYS A 107 3.95 13.52 10.83
N TYR A 108 3.54 12.67 11.78
CA TYR A 108 3.08 13.10 13.10
C TYR A 108 4.11 12.85 14.22
N ASP A 109 5.02 11.88 14.02
CA ASP A 109 6.08 11.55 14.97
C ASP A 109 7.41 11.34 14.21
N PRO A 110 7.97 12.38 13.57
CA PRO A 110 9.16 12.24 12.72
C PRO A 110 10.40 11.73 13.48
N GLU A 111 10.52 12.06 14.78
CA GLU A 111 11.67 11.67 15.61
C GLU A 111 11.79 10.15 15.81
N ARG A 112 10.67 9.41 15.70
CA ARG A 112 10.65 7.95 15.77
C ARG A 112 11.20 7.28 14.51
N PHE A 113 11.38 8.01 13.42
CA PHE A 113 11.71 7.47 12.12
C PHE A 113 13.08 7.94 11.67
N LYS A 114 13.92 6.98 11.26
CA LYS A 114 15.05 7.26 10.38
C LYS A 114 14.57 7.06 8.95
N LEU A 115 14.34 8.17 8.24
CA LEU A 115 14.03 8.16 6.82
C LEU A 115 15.35 8.17 6.05
N ASP A 116 15.42 7.36 4.99
CA ASP A 116 16.48 7.48 4.00
C ASP A 116 16.19 8.64 3.05
N ASP A 117 17.21 9.04 2.28
CA ASP A 117 17.11 10.17 1.35
C ASP A 117 16.00 9.98 0.30
N ASN A 118 15.58 8.73 0.03
CA ASN A 118 14.57 8.43 -0.97
C ASN A 118 13.14 8.35 -0.41
N THR A 119 12.94 8.51 0.90
CA THR A 119 11.64 8.35 1.56
C THR A 119 11.10 9.71 2.05
N LEU A 120 9.94 10.11 1.51
CA LEU A 120 9.22 11.32 1.95
C LEU A 120 8.38 11.08 3.21
N ARG A 121 7.67 9.94 3.26
CA ARG A 121 6.80 9.59 4.38
C ARG A 121 6.78 8.09 4.62
N LYS A 122 6.66 7.70 5.89
CA LYS A 122 6.64 6.30 6.30
C LYS A 122 5.55 6.06 7.35
N ILE A 123 4.76 5.02 7.16
CA ILE A 123 3.78 4.54 8.13
C ILE A 123 4.20 3.12 8.56
N LEU A 124 4.24 2.89 9.87
CA LEU A 124 4.45 1.57 10.47
C LEU A 124 3.14 1.09 11.08
N VAL A 125 2.75 -0.12 10.73
CA VAL A 125 1.66 -0.86 11.38
C VAL A 125 2.31 -1.94 12.26
N LYS A 126 2.01 -1.91 13.54
CA LYS A 126 2.56 -2.85 14.54
C LYS A 126 1.45 -3.61 15.26
N SER A 127 1.78 -4.83 15.68
CA SER A 127 0.91 -5.65 16.53
C SER A 127 0.70 -4.97 17.88
N ASN A 128 -0.56 -4.84 18.32
CA ASN A 128 -0.89 -4.41 19.68
C ASN A 128 -0.35 -5.36 20.76
N THR A 129 -0.29 -6.66 20.45
CA THR A 129 0.09 -7.71 21.42
C THR A 129 1.59 -7.86 21.54
N THR A 130 2.31 -7.86 20.42
CA THR A 130 3.76 -8.17 20.39
C THR A 130 4.65 -6.95 20.18
N GLY A 131 4.08 -5.81 19.75
CA GLY A 131 4.85 -4.62 19.36
C GLY A 131 5.68 -4.80 18.08
N LYS A 132 5.65 -5.98 17.45
CA LYS A 132 6.39 -6.26 16.21
C LYS A 132 5.78 -5.49 15.04
N THR A 133 6.65 -5.00 14.15
CA THR A 133 6.24 -4.41 12.88
C THR A 133 5.68 -5.49 11.98
N LEU A 134 4.50 -5.23 11.42
CA LEU A 134 3.78 -6.15 10.54
C LEU A 134 3.69 -5.61 9.11
N LEU A 135 3.61 -4.29 8.95
CA LEU A 135 3.58 -3.63 7.65
C LEU A 135 4.32 -2.30 7.72
N VAL A 136 5.10 -2.04 6.67
CA VAL A 136 5.77 -0.77 6.41
C VAL A 136 5.21 -0.21 5.12
N ILE A 137 4.76 1.04 5.16
CA ILE A 137 4.26 1.77 4.00
C ILE A 137 5.16 2.98 3.79
N THR A 138 5.61 3.20 2.56
CA THR A 138 6.51 4.32 2.22
C THR A 138 5.96 5.08 1.02
N LEU A 139 6.01 6.41 1.07
CA LEU A 139 5.98 7.28 -0.09
C LEU A 139 7.41 7.70 -0.40
N SER A 140 7.88 7.42 -1.60
CA SER A 140 9.23 7.78 -2.05
C SER A 140 9.28 9.17 -2.70
N GLN A 141 10.49 9.69 -2.89
CA GLN A 141 10.72 10.89 -3.71
C GLN A 141 10.34 10.72 -5.19
N SER A 142 10.27 9.49 -5.69
CA SER A 142 9.76 9.17 -7.03
C SER A 142 8.23 9.11 -7.09
N ASP A 143 7.54 9.55 -6.03
CA ASP A 143 6.10 9.51 -5.88
C ASP A 143 5.52 8.09 -5.98
N GLU A 144 6.27 7.08 -5.54
CA GLU A 144 5.80 5.70 -5.45
C GLU A 144 5.34 5.39 -4.04
N ILE A 145 4.18 4.75 -3.91
CA ILE A 145 3.69 4.21 -2.65
C ILE A 145 3.90 2.70 -2.65
N TYR A 146 4.68 2.21 -1.68
CA TYR A 146 5.06 0.81 -1.56
C TYR A 146 4.76 0.26 -0.17
N PHE A 147 4.21 -0.94 -0.14
CA PHE A 147 3.83 -1.68 1.06
C PHE A 147 4.74 -2.89 1.16
N ARG A 148 5.41 -3.05 2.29
CA ARG A 148 6.19 -4.23 2.64
C ARG A 148 5.59 -4.90 3.85
N PHE A 149 5.05 -6.10 3.64
CA PHE A 149 4.52 -6.92 4.72
C PHE A 149 5.68 -7.69 5.37
N VAL A 150 5.84 -7.53 6.68
CA VAL A 150 6.87 -8.18 7.47
C VAL A 150 6.32 -9.52 7.93
N ARG A 151 6.70 -10.58 7.24
CA ARG A 151 6.35 -11.97 7.54
C ARG A 151 7.25 -12.47 8.68
N ILE A 152 6.68 -13.06 9.72
CA ILE A 152 7.39 -13.69 10.86
C ILE A 152 7.36 -15.20 10.66
#